data_AF-A0A2N2GRU9-F1
#
_entry.id   AF-A0A2N2GRU9-F1
#
_cell.length_a   1.000
_cell.length_b   1.000
_cell.length_c   1.000
_cell.angle_alpha   90.00
_cell.angle_beta   90.00
_cell.angle_gamma   90.00
#
_symmetry.space_group_name_H-M   'P 1'
#
loop_
_entity.id
_entity.type
_entity.pdbx_description
1 polymer ?
#
loop_
_entity_poly.entity_id
_entity_poly.type
_entity_poly.pdbx_seq_one_letter_code
_entity_poly.pdbx_strand_id
1 'polypeptide(L)'
;LDLDAAVGRFGAWVKRRLGAAPGTSAGAATFSDGMITAFLLFCVGSMTILGAFEEGTRGDSSLLITKAVMDGFSSLALASGLGLGVLFSIVPLLVFQGGLTLAAAWLGEFVPLPVISEMSAVGGLMLLGLGLSILEIKKIKVVNMLPALVFAVALAAVIL
;
A
#
# COMPACT_ATOMS: atom_id res chain seq x y z
N LEU A 1 18.11 4.49 -2.88
CA LEU A 1 17.17 4.80 -1.78
C LEU A 1 16.84 3.49 -1.07
N ASP A 2 17.42 3.21 0.11
CA ASP A 2 17.08 2.03 0.91
C ASP A 2 15.80 2.29 1.72
N LEU A 3 14.67 2.40 1.02
CA LEU A 3 13.36 2.59 1.62
C LEU A 3 12.93 1.36 2.41
N ASP A 4 13.34 0.18 1.95
CA ASP A 4 13.23 -1.08 2.68
C ASP A 4 13.76 -0.95 4.13
N ALA A 5 14.95 -0.35 4.30
CA ALA A 5 15.55 -0.13 5.62
C ALA A 5 14.85 0.98 6.42
N ALA A 6 14.25 1.98 5.76
CA ALA A 6 13.46 3.03 6.43
C ALA A 6 12.13 2.48 6.95
N VAL A 7 11.42 1.70 6.13
CA VAL A 7 10.14 1.09 6.49
C VAL A 7 10.35 -0.04 7.52
N GLY A 8 11.45 -0.81 7.41
CA GLY A 8 11.85 -1.77 8.44
C GLY A 8 12.13 -1.11 9.81
N ARG A 9 12.78 0.06 9.84
CA ARG A 9 12.97 0.85 11.07
C ARG A 9 11.66 1.39 11.62
N PHE A 10 10.73 1.79 10.76
CA PHE A 10 9.39 2.23 11.16
C PHE A 10 8.58 1.07 11.78
N GLY A 11 8.59 -0.11 11.16
CA GLY A 11 7.98 -1.33 11.72
C GLY A 11 8.55 -1.71 13.08
N ALA A 12 9.88 -1.60 13.25
CA ALA A 12 10.55 -1.83 14.52
C ALA A 12 10.16 -0.79 15.60
N TRP A 13 10.04 0.49 15.23
CA TRP A 13 9.64 1.57 16.13
C TRP A 13 8.20 1.42 16.62
N VAL A 14 7.29 1.11 15.70
CA VAL A 14 5.88 0.82 15.97
C VAL A 14 5.75 -0.35 16.96
N LYS A 15 6.46 -1.46 16.71
CA LYS A 15 6.47 -2.62 17.61
C LYS A 15 6.95 -2.26 19.02
N ARG A 16 7.95 -1.38 19.11
CA ARG A 16 8.53 -0.92 20.39
C ARG A 16 7.58 -0.02 21.19
N ARG A 17 6.68 0.71 20.52
CA ARG A 17 5.65 1.54 21.16
C ARG A 17 4.42 0.76 21.62
N LEU A 18 4.16 -0.42 21.06
CA LEU A 18 2.93 -1.18 21.31
C LEU A 18 3.11 -2.36 22.29
N GLY A 19 4.29 -2.53 22.90
CA GLY A 19 4.44 -3.42 24.05
C GLY A 19 4.26 -4.92 23.77
N ALA A 20 4.49 -5.39 22.54
CA ALA A 20 4.51 -6.83 22.26
C ALA A 20 5.78 -7.46 22.88
N ALA A 21 5.57 -8.41 23.78
CA ALA A 21 6.54 -9.04 24.68
C ALA A 21 7.93 -9.39 24.07
N PRO A 22 9.00 -9.32 24.87
CA PRO A 22 10.36 -9.68 24.49
C PRO A 22 10.47 -11.21 24.36
N GLY A 23 10.26 -11.74 23.16
CA GLY A 23 10.47 -13.14 22.87
C GLY A 23 10.47 -13.40 21.37
N THR A 24 11.65 -13.71 20.82
CA THR A 24 11.94 -14.10 19.42
C THR A 24 12.33 -12.97 18.46
N SER A 25 13.63 -12.71 18.43
CA SER A 25 14.37 -11.91 17.44
C SER A 25 14.16 -12.39 15.99
N ALA A 26 13.63 -13.61 15.79
CA ALA A 26 13.26 -14.16 14.48
C ALA A 26 11.89 -13.67 13.96
N GLY A 27 10.94 -13.29 14.84
CA GLY A 27 9.61 -12.82 14.44
C GLY A 27 9.53 -11.31 14.11
N ALA A 28 10.62 -10.55 14.35
CA ALA A 28 10.67 -9.11 14.05
C ALA A 28 10.72 -8.80 12.54
N ALA A 29 11.42 -9.66 11.78
CA ALA A 29 11.47 -9.58 10.33
C ALA A 29 10.10 -9.94 9.73
N THR A 30 9.51 -11.06 10.14
CA THR A 30 8.23 -11.54 9.61
C THR A 30 7.06 -10.60 9.90
N PHE A 31 7.03 -9.95 11.08
CA PHE A 31 5.99 -8.98 11.41
C PHE A 31 6.07 -7.73 10.53
N SER A 32 7.27 -7.17 10.36
CA SER A 32 7.46 -5.98 9.53
C SER A 32 7.21 -6.31 8.05
N ASP A 33 7.70 -7.46 7.57
CA ASP A 33 7.44 -7.94 6.21
C ASP A 33 5.95 -8.18 5.97
N GLY A 34 5.22 -8.75 6.93
CA GLY A 34 3.78 -8.97 6.82
C GLY A 34 2.98 -7.67 6.73
N MET A 35 3.31 -6.69 7.57
CA MET A 35 2.70 -5.36 7.53
C MET A 35 2.98 -4.66 6.19
N ILE A 36 4.23 -4.70 5.72
CA ILE A 36 4.66 -4.04 4.49
C ILE A 36 4.05 -4.72 3.26
N THR A 37 4.05 -6.05 3.22
CA THR A 37 3.47 -6.83 2.13
C THR A 37 1.98 -6.56 2.01
N ALA A 38 1.25 -6.58 3.14
CA ALA A 38 -0.16 -6.23 3.16
C ALA A 38 -0.38 -4.78 2.72
N PHE A 39 0.36 -3.81 3.25
CA PHE A 39 0.27 -2.41 2.85
C PHE A 39 0.53 -2.23 1.35
N LEU A 40 1.57 -2.84 0.78
CA LEU A 40 1.87 -2.74 -0.64
C LEU A 40 0.77 -3.38 -1.48
N LEU A 41 0.30 -4.57 -1.09
CA LEU A 41 -0.76 -5.28 -1.80
C LEU A 41 -2.07 -4.46 -1.81
N PHE A 42 -2.39 -3.82 -0.69
CA PHE A 42 -3.62 -3.05 -0.52
C PHE A 42 -3.51 -1.62 -1.09
N CYS A 43 -2.44 -0.87 -0.80
CA CYS A 43 -2.34 0.55 -1.19
C CYS A 43 -1.86 0.78 -2.63
N VAL A 44 -1.02 -0.10 -3.17
CA VAL A 44 -0.41 0.13 -4.51
C VAL A 44 -1.35 -0.26 -5.65
N GLY A 45 -2.52 -0.84 -5.33
CA GLY A 45 -3.55 -1.13 -6.31
C GLY A 45 -4.14 0.13 -6.96
N SER A 46 -4.39 0.06 -8.27
CA SER A 46 -5.09 1.09 -9.05
C SER A 46 -6.44 1.50 -8.45
N MET A 47 -7.17 0.53 -7.89
CA MET A 47 -8.48 0.72 -7.29
C MET A 47 -8.43 1.59 -6.03
N THR A 48 -7.30 1.64 -5.32
CA THR A 48 -7.12 2.53 -4.16
C THR A 48 -7.13 3.99 -4.59
N ILE A 49 -6.42 4.29 -5.68
CA ILE A 49 -6.30 5.65 -6.21
C ILE A 49 -7.60 6.07 -6.88
N LEU A 50 -8.13 5.22 -7.77
CA LEU A 50 -9.38 5.52 -8.47
C LEU A 50 -10.56 5.59 -7.51
N GLY A 51 -10.67 4.68 -6.55
CA GLY A 51 -11.74 4.69 -5.55
C GLY A 51 -11.65 5.88 -4.60
N ALA A 52 -10.46 6.27 -4.14
CA ALA A 52 -10.28 7.48 -3.33
C ALA A 52 -10.62 8.76 -4.11
N PHE A 53 -10.31 8.79 -5.41
CA PHE A 53 -10.67 9.91 -6.26
C PHE A 53 -12.17 9.99 -6.53
N GLU A 54 -12.80 8.87 -6.86
CA GLU A 54 -14.25 8.80 -7.13
C GLU A 54 -15.07 9.10 -5.87
N GLU A 55 -14.65 8.61 -4.70
CA GLU A 55 -15.26 8.96 -3.41
C GLU A 55 -15.03 10.43 -3.06
N GLY A 56 -13.81 10.96 -3.25
CA GLY A 56 -13.48 12.35 -2.94
C GLY A 56 -14.20 13.36 -3.83
N THR A 57 -14.37 13.07 -5.13
CA THR A 57 -14.94 14.01 -6.11
C THR A 57 -16.43 13.85 -6.34
N ARG A 58 -16.93 12.61 -6.35
CA ARG A 58 -18.33 12.28 -6.68
C ARG A 58 -19.12 11.79 -5.47
N GLY A 59 -18.46 11.52 -4.35
CA GLY A 59 -19.08 10.91 -3.18
C GLY A 59 -19.51 9.46 -3.40
N ASP A 60 -19.01 8.80 -4.45
CA ASP A 60 -19.33 7.41 -4.75
C ASP A 60 -18.31 6.46 -4.09
N SER A 61 -18.74 5.83 -3.00
CA SER A 61 -17.94 4.86 -2.23
C SER A 61 -18.01 3.43 -2.76
N SER A 62 -18.75 3.16 -3.85
CA SER A 62 -18.96 1.79 -4.35
C SER A 62 -17.65 1.04 -4.63
N LEU A 63 -16.66 1.73 -5.21
CA LEU A 63 -15.34 1.17 -5.47
C LEU A 63 -14.57 0.87 -4.19
N LEU A 64 -14.57 1.79 -3.21
CA LEU A 64 -13.85 1.61 -1.96
C LEU A 64 -14.47 0.53 -1.07
N ILE A 65 -15.81 0.40 -1.09
CA ILE A 65 -16.52 -0.69 -0.39
C ILE A 65 -16.18 -2.04 -1.02
N THR A 66 -16.23 -2.12 -2.35
CA THR A 66 -15.87 -3.35 -3.07
C THR A 66 -14.43 -3.77 -2.75
N LYS A 67 -13.51 -2.80 -2.75
CA LYS A 67 -12.12 -3.02 -2.36
C LYS A 67 -11.99 -3.48 -0.92
N ALA A 68 -12.68 -2.86 0.04
CA ALA A 68 -12.60 -3.24 1.45
C ALA A 68 -12.98 -4.70 1.69
N VAL A 69 -13.97 -5.22 0.94
CA VAL A 69 -14.33 -6.63 0.97
C VAL A 69 -13.19 -7.51 0.44
N MET A 70 -12.60 -7.15 -0.72
CA MET A 70 -11.49 -7.90 -1.32
C MET A 70 -10.22 -7.90 -0.44
N ASP A 71 -9.88 -6.76 0.15
CA ASP A 71 -8.76 -6.61 1.07
C ASP A 71 -9.02 -7.39 2.36
N GLY A 72 -10.28 -7.45 2.84
CA GLY A 72 -10.70 -8.27 3.96
C GLY A 72 -10.42 -9.77 3.75
N PHE A 73 -10.86 -10.34 2.64
CA PHE A 73 -10.54 -11.73 2.30
C PHE A 73 -9.04 -11.98 2.14
N SER A 74 -8.34 -11.06 1.46
CA SER A 74 -6.89 -11.15 1.24
C SER A 74 -6.10 -11.07 2.55
N SER A 75 -6.54 -10.24 3.49
CA SER A 75 -5.91 -10.08 4.81
C SER A 75 -5.97 -11.37 5.63
N LEU A 76 -7.05 -12.15 5.53
CA LEU A 76 -7.15 -13.47 6.18
C LEU A 76 -6.13 -14.45 5.61
N ALA A 77 -5.99 -14.48 4.28
CA ALA A 77 -5.00 -15.33 3.61
C ALA A 77 -3.56 -14.92 3.97
N LEU A 78 -3.27 -13.61 3.91
CA LEU A 78 -1.95 -13.08 4.26
C LEU A 78 -1.63 -13.26 5.74
N ALA A 79 -2.61 -13.10 6.64
CA ALA A 79 -2.39 -13.29 8.08
C ALA A 79 -2.04 -14.75 8.42
N SER A 80 -2.55 -15.71 7.65
CA SER A 80 -2.18 -17.13 7.79
C SER A 80 -0.70 -17.39 7.45
N GLY A 81 -0.17 -16.71 6.42
CA GLY A 81 1.23 -16.90 5.97
C GLY A 81 2.26 -15.96 6.64
N LEU A 82 1.89 -14.71 6.89
CA LEU A 82 2.79 -13.63 7.34
C LEU A 82 2.51 -13.19 8.79
N GLY A 83 1.47 -13.74 9.41
CA GLY A 83 1.15 -13.55 10.82
C GLY A 83 0.49 -12.22 11.16
N LEU A 84 0.58 -11.85 12.44
CA LEU A 84 -0.09 -10.69 13.05
C LEU A 84 0.33 -9.33 12.48
N GLY A 85 1.41 -9.26 11.68
CA GLY A 85 1.86 -8.04 11.02
C GLY A 85 0.82 -7.42 10.08
N VAL A 86 -0.02 -8.27 9.48
CA VAL A 86 -1.06 -7.87 8.53
C VAL A 86 -2.12 -6.99 9.19
N LEU A 87 -2.55 -7.30 10.42
CA LEU A 87 -3.51 -6.47 11.17
C LEU A 87 -3.00 -5.03 11.36
N PHE A 88 -1.69 -4.87 11.52
CA PHE A 88 -1.10 -3.56 11.75
C PHE A 88 -1.04 -2.69 10.49
N SER A 89 -1.16 -3.29 9.30
CA SER A 89 -1.20 -2.55 8.03
C SER A 89 -2.40 -1.61 7.90
N ILE A 90 -3.43 -1.76 8.74
CA ILE A 90 -4.61 -0.88 8.76
C ILE A 90 -4.24 0.58 9.04
N VAL A 91 -3.21 0.82 9.85
CA VAL A 91 -2.78 2.18 10.21
C VAL A 91 -2.20 2.92 8.99
N PRO A 92 -1.15 2.41 8.31
CA PRO A 92 -0.65 3.06 7.11
C PRO A 92 -1.66 3.04 5.96
N LEU A 93 -2.53 2.03 5.87
CA LEU A 93 -3.65 2.01 4.93
C LEU A 93 -4.58 3.20 5.12
N LEU A 94 -5.06 3.42 6.35
CA LEU A 94 -5.99 4.49 6.66
C LEU A 94 -5.36 5.86 6.41
N VAL A 95 -4.09 6.04 6.78
CA VAL A 95 -3.36 7.28 6.52
C VAL A 95 -3.18 7.53 5.02
N PHE A 96 -2.79 6.51 4.26
CA PHE A 96 -2.55 6.66 2.82
C PHE A 96 -3.85 6.85 2.05
N GLN A 97 -4.80 5.90 2.17
CA GLN A 97 -6.06 5.91 1.45
C GLN A 97 -6.95 7.08 1.91
N GLY A 98 -7.10 7.29 3.22
CA GLY A 98 -7.89 8.40 3.76
C GLY A 98 -7.28 9.76 3.43
N GLY A 99 -5.94 9.86 3.47
CA GLY A 99 -5.24 11.07 3.03
C GLY A 99 -5.47 11.36 1.54
N LEU A 100 -5.47 10.32 0.69
CA LEU A 100 -5.69 10.44 -0.74
C LEU A 100 -7.15 10.81 -1.07
N THR A 101 -8.13 10.22 -0.37
CA THR A 101 -9.56 10.59 -0.52
C THR A 101 -9.79 12.05 -0.09
N LEU A 102 -9.21 12.48 1.03
CA LEU A 102 -9.34 13.86 1.51
C LEU A 102 -8.64 14.84 0.56
N ALA A 103 -7.47 14.49 0.04
CA ALA A 103 -6.79 15.28 -0.98
C ALA A 103 -7.63 15.38 -2.25
N ALA A 104 -8.22 14.28 -2.73
CA ALA A 104 -9.09 14.28 -3.89
C ALA A 104 -10.35 15.14 -3.70
N ALA A 105 -10.93 15.16 -2.49
CA ALA A 105 -12.05 16.04 -2.17
C ALA A 105 -11.70 17.53 -2.25
N TRP A 106 -10.43 17.90 -1.97
CA TRP A 106 -9.95 19.28 -2.06
C TRP A 106 -9.40 19.65 -3.45
N LEU A 107 -8.79 18.70 -4.15
CA LEU A 107 -8.09 18.88 -5.42
C LEU A 107 -8.89 18.39 -6.64
N GLY A 108 -10.18 18.06 -6.50
CA GLY A 108 -10.96 17.21 -7.42
C GLY A 108 -10.94 17.52 -8.93
N GLU A 109 -10.52 18.71 -9.34
CA GLU A 109 -10.37 19.08 -10.76
C GLU A 109 -8.92 18.96 -11.30
N PHE A 110 -7.92 18.74 -10.44
CA PHE A 110 -6.49 18.78 -10.80
C PHE A 110 -5.87 17.43 -11.18
N VAL A 111 -6.60 16.30 -11.07
CA VAL A 111 -6.06 14.97 -11.42
C VAL A 111 -6.73 14.43 -12.68
N PRO A 112 -6.12 14.60 -13.86
CA PRO A 112 -6.67 14.07 -15.10
C PRO A 112 -6.63 12.53 -15.13
N LEU A 113 -7.64 11.92 -15.75
CA LEU A 113 -7.75 10.47 -16.02
C LEU A 113 -6.43 9.81 -16.50
N PRO A 114 -5.66 10.42 -17.43
CA PRO A 114 -4.36 9.87 -17.82
C PRO A 114 -3.38 9.66 -16.65
N VAL A 115 -3.36 10.54 -15.65
CA VAL A 115 -2.51 10.39 -14.46
C VAL A 115 -2.90 9.15 -13.67
N ILE A 116 -4.20 8.89 -13.52
CA ILE A 116 -4.72 7.70 -12.83
C ILE A 116 -4.33 6.43 -13.59
N SER A 117 -4.34 6.46 -14.92
CA SER A 117 -3.92 5.34 -15.76
C SER A 117 -2.44 5.01 -15.58
N GLU A 118 -1.56 6.01 -15.61
CA GLU A 118 -0.11 5.82 -15.40
C GLU A 118 0.20 5.31 -14.00
N MET A 119 -0.45 5.87 -12.97
CA MET A 119 -0.33 5.35 -11.60
C MET A 119 -0.79 3.89 -11.51
N SER A 120 -1.89 3.55 -12.19
CA SER A 120 -2.44 2.19 -12.22
C SER A 120 -1.50 1.21 -12.91
N ALA A 121 -0.85 1.63 -13.99
CA ALA A 121 0.14 0.83 -14.72
C ALA A 121 1.36 0.52 -13.83
N VAL A 122 1.91 1.54 -13.17
CA VAL A 122 3.04 1.38 -12.24
C VAL A 122 2.64 0.53 -11.04
N GLY A 123 1.46 0.79 -10.46
CA GLY A 123 0.92 0.03 -9.34
C GLY A 123 0.72 -1.45 -9.68
N GLY A 124 0.15 -1.74 -10.85
CA GLY A 124 -0.01 -3.10 -11.37
C GLY A 124 1.33 -3.83 -11.54
N LEU A 125 2.35 -3.14 -12.06
CA LEU A 125 3.69 -3.71 -12.20
C LEU A 125 4.33 -4.03 -10.84
N MET A 126 4.13 -3.16 -9.84
CA MET A 126 4.58 -3.40 -8.47
C MET A 126 3.86 -4.60 -7.83
N LEU A 127 2.55 -4.76 -8.07
CA LEU A 127 1.79 -5.93 -7.60
C LEU A 127 2.27 -7.23 -8.26
N LEU A 128 2.62 -7.21 -9.55
CA LEU A 128 3.25 -8.36 -10.21
C LEU A 128 4.58 -8.71 -9.55
N GLY A 129 5.43 -7.72 -9.29
CA GLY A 129 6.68 -7.91 -8.56
C GLY A 129 6.48 -8.46 -7.14
N LEU A 130 5.43 -8.01 -6.45
CA LEU A 130 5.07 -8.49 -5.13
C LEU A 130 4.61 -9.95 -5.18
N GLY A 131 3.75 -10.32 -6.13
CA GLY A 131 3.31 -11.69 -6.34
C GLY A 131 4.47 -12.65 -6.58
N LEU A 132 5.44 -12.26 -7.42
CA LEU A 132 6.67 -13.04 -7.65
C LEU A 132 7.51 -13.19 -6.37
N SER A 133 7.52 -12.17 -5.52
CA SER A 133 8.23 -12.20 -4.24
C SER A 133 7.52 -13.09 -3.21
N ILE A 134 6.18 -13.08 -3.17
CA ILE A 134 5.37 -13.95 -2.30
C ILE A 134 5.48 -15.42 -2.73
N LEU A 135 5.51 -15.69 -4.03
CA LEU A 135 5.73 -17.04 -4.58
C LEU A 135 7.17 -17.57 -4.36
N GLU A 136 8.05 -16.78 -3.74
CA GLU A 136 9.47 -17.08 -3.51
C GLU A 136 10.28 -17.42 -4.78
N ILE A 137 9.74 -17.14 -5.98
CA ILE A 137 10.45 -17.34 -7.26
C ILE A 137 11.64 -16.38 -7.34
N LYS A 138 11.42 -15.11 -6.98
CA LYS A 138 12.48 -14.09 -6.92
C LYS A 138 12.13 -13.02 -5.89
N LYS A 139 13.02 -12.80 -4.92
CA LYS A 139 12.87 -11.72 -3.94
C LYS A 139 13.08 -10.36 -4.60
N ILE A 140 11.98 -9.65 -4.84
CA ILE A 140 11.98 -8.29 -5.37
C ILE A 140 11.68 -7.34 -4.22
N LYS A 141 12.56 -6.35 -4.01
CA LYS A 141 12.36 -5.30 -2.99
C LYS A 141 11.34 -4.27 -3.49
N VAL A 142 10.06 -4.65 -3.52
CA VAL A 142 8.97 -3.82 -4.04
C VAL A 142 8.86 -2.48 -3.29
N VAL A 143 9.25 -2.44 -2.01
CA VAL A 143 9.32 -1.21 -1.21
C VAL A 143 10.24 -0.16 -1.82
N ASN A 144 11.36 -0.59 -2.42
CA ASN A 144 12.29 0.33 -3.08
C ASN A 144 11.75 0.86 -4.41
N MET A 145 10.68 0.26 -4.94
CA MET A 145 9.97 0.73 -6.13
C MET A 145 8.84 1.72 -5.79
N LEU A 146 8.50 1.91 -4.51
CA LEU A 146 7.48 2.88 -4.07
C LEU A 146 7.69 4.33 -4.60
N PRO A 147 8.93 4.85 -4.71
CA PRO A 147 9.16 6.17 -5.31
C PRO A 147 8.72 6.26 -6.76
N ALA A 148 8.70 5.14 -7.50
CA ALA A 148 8.25 5.12 -8.87
C ALA A 148 6.79 5.59 -9.00
N LEU A 149 5.95 5.34 -7.99
CA LEU A 149 4.58 5.85 -7.96
C LEU A 149 4.54 7.39 -7.90
N VAL A 150 5.42 7.98 -7.09
CA VAL A 150 5.55 9.45 -6.97
C VAL A 150 6.10 10.05 -8.27
N PHE A 151 7.10 9.41 -8.86
CA PHE A 151 7.63 9.84 -10.16
C PHE A 151 6.59 9.73 -11.28
N ALA A 152 5.77 8.69 -11.29
CA ALA A 152 4.68 8.51 -12.25
C ALA A 152 3.66 9.65 -12.15
N VAL A 153 3.24 10.01 -10.94
CA VAL A 153 2.36 11.16 -10.71
C VAL A 153 3.01 12.46 -11.16
N ALA A 154 4.26 12.72 -10.75
CA ALA A 154 4.95 13.95 -11.05
C ALA A 154 5.19 14.14 -12.56
N LEU A 155 5.59 13.07 -13.26
CA LEU A 155 5.79 13.12 -14.72
C LEU A 155 4.46 13.27 -15.44
N ALA A 156 3.44 12.50 -15.04
CA ALA A 156 2.13 12.60 -15.67
C ALA A 156 1.51 13.99 -15.47
N ALA A 157 1.65 14.60 -14.29
CA ALA A 157 1.14 15.95 -14.01
C ALA A 157 1.93 17.09 -14.70
N VAL A 158 3.18 16.85 -15.14
CA VAL A 158 3.99 17.86 -15.84
C VAL A 158 3.85 17.76 -17.36
N ILE A 159 3.62 16.55 -17.88
CA ILE A 159 3.60 16.26 -19.32
C ILE A 159 2.17 16.32 -19.90
N LEU A 160 1.14 15.97 -19.12
CA LEU A 160 -0.28 15.96 -19.53
C LEU A 160 -1.05 17.11 -18.88
#